data_AF-A0A0F9L8H9-F1
#
_entry.id   AF-A0A0F9L8H9-F1
#
_cell.length_a   1.000
_cell.length_b   1.000
_cell.length_c   1.000
_cell.angle_alpha   90.00
_cell.angle_beta   90.00
_cell.angle_gamma   90.00
#
_symmetry.space_group_name_H-M   'P 1'
#
loop_
_entity.id
_entity.type
_entity.pdbx_description
1 polymer ?
#
loop_
_entity_poly.entity_id
_entity_poly.type
_entity_poly.pdbx_seq_one_letter_code
_entity_poly.pdbx_strand_id
1 'polypeptide(L)'
;CYQPNNIVPYLKSKGKYLFLFTTCKVKGHKYFNKKCIVGYISKKEYLIILEKNCTESHYAVLGDTYLFSFNNSLPISLLGYKEGIRIKKVEKNETRTILNHFRDKSNIVRDCVKEIKRLDKKNITCKKEEFGCKFKNQCLRWKIPN
;
A
#
# COMPACT_ATOMS: atom_id res chain seq x y z
N CYS A 1 10.93 2.65 -3.90
CA CYS A 1 11.16 1.38 -3.19
C CYS A 1 12.43 0.74 -3.74
N TYR A 2 13.36 0.31 -2.89
CA TYR A 2 14.52 -0.48 -3.35
C TYR A 2 14.04 -1.86 -3.78
N GLN A 3 13.71 -1.99 -5.06
CA GLN A 3 13.07 -3.17 -5.67
C GLN A 3 13.89 -4.46 -5.48
N PRO A 4 15.20 -4.49 -5.77
CA PRO A 4 15.97 -5.75 -5.75
C PRO A 4 16.11 -6.34 -4.35
N ASN A 5 16.27 -5.49 -3.33
CA ASN A 5 16.63 -5.94 -1.98
C ASN A 5 15.41 -6.16 -1.07
N ASN A 6 14.22 -5.64 -1.41
CA ASN A 6 13.07 -5.65 -0.50
C ASN A 6 11.81 -6.22 -1.13
N ILE A 7 11.44 -5.73 -2.32
CA ILE A 7 10.21 -6.15 -2.97
C ILE A 7 10.43 -7.54 -3.58
N VAL A 8 11.48 -7.74 -4.38
CA VAL A 8 11.73 -9.02 -5.06
C VAL A 8 11.82 -10.21 -4.08
N PRO A 9 12.56 -10.14 -2.95
CA PRO A 9 12.59 -11.23 -1.98
C PRO A 9 11.22 -11.51 -1.36
N TYR A 10 10.44 -10.48 -1.04
CA TYR A 10 9.08 -10.63 -0.54
C TYR A 10 8.16 -11.30 -1.58
N LEU A 11 8.25 -10.89 -2.84
CA LEU A 11 7.45 -11.44 -3.93
C LEU A 11 7.68 -12.93 -4.10
N LYS A 12 8.95 -13.36 -4.07
CA LYS A 12 9.38 -14.78 -4.15
C LYS A 12 9.11 -15.57 -2.86
N SER A 13 8.86 -14.90 -1.73
CA SER A 13 8.59 -15.58 -0.46
C SER A 13 7.16 -16.13 -0.35
N LYS A 14 6.93 -17.06 0.58
CA LYS A 14 5.59 -17.53 0.98
C LYS A 14 4.80 -16.50 1.82
N GLY A 15 5.32 -15.29 2.03
CA GLY A 15 4.65 -14.26 2.82
C GLY A 15 3.34 -13.81 2.16
N LYS A 16 2.22 -13.92 2.89
CA LYS A 16 0.87 -13.63 2.37
C LYS A 16 0.47 -12.16 2.41
N TYR A 17 1.03 -11.37 3.34
CA TYR A 17 0.59 -9.99 3.57
C TYR A 17 1.73 -9.01 3.33
N LEU A 18 1.44 -7.93 2.61
CA LEU A 18 2.30 -6.75 2.52
C LEU A 18 1.66 -5.64 3.34
N PHE A 19 2.26 -5.27 4.46
CA PHE A 19 1.76 -4.19 5.30
C PHE A 19 2.18 -2.83 4.75
N LEU A 20 1.24 -1.90 4.71
CA LEU A 20 1.42 -0.55 4.19
C LEU A 20 1.55 0.40 5.38
N PHE A 21 2.69 1.08 5.50
CA PHE A 21 2.89 2.11 6.51
C PHE A 21 3.24 3.45 5.88
N THR A 22 2.80 4.51 6.54
CA THR A 22 3.06 5.89 6.15
C THR A 22 3.16 6.77 7.40
N THR A 23 3.70 7.97 7.25
CA THR A 23 3.78 8.94 8.35
C THR A 23 2.52 9.80 8.36
N CYS A 24 1.87 9.93 9.51
CA CYS A 24 0.74 10.84 9.64
C CYS A 24 1.21 12.29 9.58
N LYS A 25 0.67 13.05 8.61
CA LYS A 25 0.98 14.48 8.43
C LYS A 25 -0.21 15.40 8.74
N VAL A 26 -1.28 14.84 9.31
CA VAL A 26 -2.46 15.60 9.74
C VAL A 26 -2.14 16.33 11.04
N LYS A 27 -1.99 17.66 10.97
CA LYS A 27 -1.79 18.50 12.16
C LYS A 27 -2.94 18.30 13.15
N GLY A 28 -2.64 18.23 14.44
CA GLY A 28 -3.63 18.01 15.51
C GLY A 28 -4.09 16.55 15.68
N HIS A 29 -3.72 15.63 14.79
CA HIS A 29 -4.01 14.22 14.98
C HIS A 29 -3.10 13.60 16.05
N LYS A 30 -3.61 12.68 16.89
CA LYS A 30 -2.85 12.00 17.97
C LYS A 30 -1.57 11.27 17.52
N TYR A 31 -1.49 10.97 16.22
CA TYR A 31 -0.34 10.30 15.58
C TYR A 31 0.48 11.23 14.68
N PHE A 32 0.32 12.56 14.78
CA PHE A 32 1.10 13.50 13.98
C PHE A 32 2.60 13.20 14.05
N ASN A 33 3.25 13.13 12.89
CA ASN A 33 4.65 12.74 12.68
C ASN A 33 5.04 11.31 13.11
N LYS A 34 4.10 10.46 13.51
CA LYS A 34 4.36 9.04 13.79
C LYS A 34 4.15 8.18 12.55
N LYS A 35 4.95 7.12 12.41
CA LYS A 35 4.76 6.12 11.36
C LYS A 35 3.72 5.10 11.83
N CYS A 36 2.73 4.89 10.97
CA CYS A 36 1.61 4.00 11.27
C CYS A 36 1.40 3.04 10.11
N ILE A 37 1.07 1.79 10.43
CA ILE A 37 0.47 0.87 9.49
C ILE A 37 -0.96 1.36 9.24
N VAL A 38 -1.29 1.58 7.97
CA VAL A 38 -2.58 2.11 7.51
C VAL A 38 -3.33 1.11 6.64
N GLY A 39 -2.79 -0.09 6.46
CA GLY A 39 -3.40 -1.09 5.61
C GLY A 39 -2.49 -2.25 5.28
N TYR A 40 -3.00 -3.12 4.43
CA TYR A 40 -2.26 -4.25 3.90
C TYR A 40 -2.80 -4.71 2.55
N ILE A 41 -1.96 -5.43 1.81
CA ILE A 41 -2.34 -6.18 0.62
C ILE A 41 -2.24 -7.65 0.94
N SER A 42 -3.33 -8.40 0.76
CA SER A 42 -3.30 -9.86 0.77
C SER A 42 -2.81 -10.34 -0.59
N LYS A 43 -1.52 -10.66 -0.68
CA LYS A 43 -0.82 -11.07 -1.90
C LYS A 43 -1.50 -12.29 -2.53
N LYS A 44 -1.88 -12.16 -3.79
CA LYS A 44 -2.33 -13.26 -4.65
C LYS A 44 -1.22 -13.63 -5.63
N GLU A 45 -0.68 -12.62 -6.30
CA GLU A 45 0.39 -12.76 -7.28
C GLU A 45 1.26 -11.50 -7.31
N TYR A 46 2.23 -11.48 -8.22
CA TYR A 46 3.05 -10.30 -8.46
C TYR A 46 3.22 -10.06 -9.94
N LEU A 47 3.47 -8.80 -10.27
CA LEU A 47 3.56 -8.33 -11.64
C LEU A 47 4.98 -7.87 -11.90
N ILE A 48 5.47 -8.22 -13.07
CA ILE A 48 6.70 -7.67 -13.64
C ILE A 48 6.27 -6.62 -14.66
N ILE A 49 6.65 -5.37 -14.39
CA ILE A 49 6.40 -4.21 -15.24
C ILE A 49 7.71 -3.96 -15.98
N LEU A 50 7.73 -4.34 -17.26
CA LEU A 50 8.82 -4.07 -18.18
C LEU A 50 8.49 -2.78 -18.92
N GLU A 51 9.22 -1.71 -18.65
CA GLU A 51 9.10 -0.47 -19.42
C GLU A 51 9.98 -0.56 -20.67
N LYS A 52 9.43 -0.19 -21.83
CA LYS A 52 10.24 -0.03 -23.05
C LYS A 52 11.31 1.03 -22.75
N ASN A 53 12.57 0.67 -22.95
CA ASN A 53 13.77 1.50 -22.69
C ASN A 53 14.27 1.56 -21.24
N CYS A 54 13.72 0.76 -20.32
CA CYS A 54 14.33 0.54 -19.00
C CYS A 54 15.11 -0.77 -18.99
N THR A 55 16.36 -0.71 -18.53
CA THR A 55 17.19 -1.90 -18.27
C THR A 55 16.74 -2.66 -17.01
N GLU A 56 15.93 -2.04 -16.16
CA GLU A 56 15.44 -2.60 -14.91
C GLU A 56 13.96 -2.96 -14.96
N SER A 57 13.62 -4.14 -14.42
CA SER A 57 12.23 -4.55 -14.22
C SER A 57 11.66 -3.91 -12.96
N HIS A 58 10.48 -3.31 -13.06
CA HIS A 58 9.71 -2.89 -11.90
C HIS A 58 8.80 -4.01 -11.44
N TYR A 59 8.60 -4.14 -10.13
CA TYR A 59 7.71 -5.16 -9.58
C TYR A 59 6.58 -4.55 -8.78
N ALA A 60 5.39 -5.15 -8.89
CA ALA A 60 4.21 -4.78 -8.13
C ALA A 60 3.55 -6.00 -7.49
N VAL A 61 2.96 -5.82 -6.31
CA VAL A 61 2.14 -6.84 -5.66
C VAL A 61 0.70 -6.70 -6.15
N LEU A 62 0.08 -7.81 -6.54
CA LEU A 62 -1.34 -7.84 -6.85
C LEU A 62 -2.10 -8.67 -5.80
N GLY A 63 -3.20 -8.12 -5.31
CA GLY A 63 -3.96 -8.74 -4.24
C GLY A 63 -5.09 -7.87 -3.70
N ASP A 64 -5.86 -8.44 -2.79
CA ASP A 64 -6.94 -7.71 -2.13
C ASP A 64 -6.34 -6.64 -1.21
N THR A 65 -6.75 -5.40 -1.41
CA THR A 65 -6.18 -4.25 -0.71
C THR A 65 -7.15 -3.75 0.36
N TYR A 66 -6.60 -3.51 1.54
CA TYR A 66 -7.31 -2.98 2.70
C TYR A 66 -6.60 -1.74 3.18
N LEU A 67 -7.29 -0.61 3.21
CA LEU A 67 -6.79 0.66 3.71
C LEU A 67 -7.71 1.16 4.81
N PHE A 68 -7.14 1.84 5.79
CA PHE A 68 -7.85 2.34 6.97
C PHE A 68 -7.42 3.78 7.24
N SER A 69 -8.34 4.59 7.78
CA SER A 69 -8.03 5.97 8.17
C SER A 69 -7.02 6.00 9.32
N PHE A 70 -6.36 7.14 9.52
CA PHE A 70 -5.41 7.31 10.62
C PHE A 70 -6.05 7.07 12.01
N ASN A 71 -7.34 7.33 12.18
CA ASN A 71 -8.09 7.01 13.40
C ASN A 71 -8.05 5.51 13.75
N ASN A 72 -7.99 4.66 12.72
CA ASN A 72 -7.93 3.20 12.84
C ASN A 72 -6.52 2.64 12.60
N SER A 73 -5.52 3.49 12.35
CA SER A 73 -4.15 3.05 12.05
C SER A 73 -3.45 2.46 13.28
N LEU A 74 -2.39 1.67 13.03
CA LEU A 74 -1.56 1.05 14.08
C LEU A 74 -0.16 1.67 14.07
N PRO A 75 0.22 2.48 15.08
CA PRO A 75 1.58 2.98 15.21
C PRO A 75 2.60 1.83 15.27
N ILE A 76 3.70 1.94 14.52
CA ILE A 76 4.69 0.85 14.46
C ILE A 76 5.44 0.67 15.78
N SER A 77 5.51 1.71 16.62
CA SER A 77 6.11 1.65 17.95
C SER A 77 5.40 0.66 18.89
N LEU A 78 4.10 0.39 18.67
CA LEU A 78 3.36 -0.62 19.42
C LEU A 78 3.79 -2.07 19.07
N LEU A 79 4.52 -2.24 17.97
CA LEU A 79 5.16 -3.51 17.59
C LEU A 79 6.64 -3.56 18.00
N GLY A 80 7.12 -2.59 18.80
CA GLY A 80 8.53 -2.48 19.18
C GLY A 80 9.45 -1.97 18.07
N TYR A 81 8.90 -1.41 16.99
CA TYR A 81 9.68 -0.93 15.86
C TYR A 81 10.17 0.50 16.07
N LYS A 82 11.41 0.78 15.64
CA LYS A 82 11.97 2.12 15.58
C LYS A 82 11.32 2.93 14.44
N GLU A 83 11.01 4.20 14.69
CA GLU A 83 10.37 5.11 13.71
C GLU A 83 11.16 5.26 12.40
N GLY A 84 12.49 5.15 12.47
CA GLY A 84 13.41 5.26 11.32
C GLY A 84 13.39 4.08 10.34
N ILE A 85 12.67 2.99 10.67
CA ILE A 85 12.64 1.78 9.84
C ILE A 85 12.01 2.08 8.46
N ARG A 86 12.75 1.79 7.39
CA ARG A 86 12.28 1.95 6.00
C ARG A 86 11.69 0.68 5.41
N ILE A 87 12.19 -0.49 5.79
CA ILE A 87 11.67 -1.81 5.45
C ILE A 87 11.79 -2.71 6.68
N LYS A 88 10.76 -3.52 6.95
CA LYS A 88 10.79 -4.56 7.99
C LYS A 88 10.03 -5.77 7.50
N LYS A 89 10.66 -6.94 7.60
CA LYS A 89 9.96 -8.22 7.51
C LYS A 89 9.17 -8.40 8.80
N VAL A 90 7.86 -8.58 8.65
CA VAL A 90 6.93 -8.80 9.75
C VAL A 90 6.80 -10.30 9.98
N GLU A 91 6.96 -10.71 11.23
CA GLU A 91 6.88 -12.10 11.67
C GLU A 91 5.44 -12.57 11.83
N LYS A 92 5.27 -13.88 12.05
CA LYS A 92 3.94 -14.51 12.12
C LYS A 92 3.07 -13.96 13.25
N ASN A 93 3.66 -13.76 14.43
CA ASN A 93 2.94 -13.23 15.60
C ASN A 93 2.52 -11.78 15.39
N GLU A 94 3.43 -10.95 14.87
CA GLU A 94 3.17 -9.55 14.55
C GLU A 94 2.10 -9.43 13.45
N THR A 95 2.15 -10.30 12.44
CA THR A 95 1.11 -10.39 11.40
C THR A 95 -0.26 -10.63 12.02
N ARG A 96 -0.36 -11.58 12.97
CA ARG A 96 -1.62 -11.85 13.68
C ARG A 96 -2.10 -10.63 14.46
N THR A 97 -1.21 -9.94 15.17
CA THR A 97 -1.53 -8.70 15.89
C THR A 97 -2.09 -7.63 14.95
N ILE A 98 -1.42 -7.40 13.82
CA ILE A 98 -1.84 -6.38 12.85
C ILE A 98 -3.19 -6.73 12.23
N LEU A 99 -3.38 -7.99 11.79
CA LEU A 99 -4.65 -8.43 11.19
C LEU A 99 -5.80 -8.38 12.20
N ASN A 100 -5.56 -8.74 13.46
CA ASN A 100 -6.57 -8.63 14.51
C ASN A 100 -6.95 -7.17 14.78
N HIS A 101 -5.98 -6.25 14.79
CA HIS A 101 -6.24 -4.81 14.97
C HIS A 101 -7.19 -4.25 13.91
N PHE A 102 -7.06 -4.71 12.65
CA PHE A 102 -7.86 -4.22 11.52
C PHE A 102 -9.15 -4.99 11.25
N ARG A 103 -9.38 -6.13 11.91
CA ARG A 103 -10.46 -7.08 11.59
C ARG A 103 -11.83 -6.42 11.45
N ASP A 104 -12.18 -5.55 12.38
CA ASP A 104 -13.51 -4.94 12.47
C ASP A 104 -13.51 -3.46 12.03
N LYS A 105 -12.47 -3.03 11.31
CA LYS A 105 -12.32 -1.65 10.84
C LYS A 105 -12.85 -1.51 9.41
N SER A 106 -13.46 -0.37 9.11
CA SER A 106 -13.99 -0.10 7.78
C SER A 106 -12.86 0.11 6.77
N ASN A 107 -12.88 -0.66 5.67
CA ASN A 107 -11.95 -0.51 4.57
C ASN A 107 -12.31 0.72 3.72
N ILE A 108 -11.42 1.70 3.64
CA ILE A 108 -11.61 2.97 2.93
C ILE A 108 -11.03 2.98 1.51
N VAL A 109 -10.60 1.84 0.96
CA VAL A 109 -10.01 1.75 -0.39
C VAL A 109 -10.88 2.42 -1.45
N ARG A 110 -12.20 2.24 -1.42
CA ARG A 110 -13.11 2.85 -2.40
C ARG A 110 -13.09 4.38 -2.31
N ASP A 111 -13.06 4.93 -1.10
CA ASP A 111 -13.03 6.38 -0.89
C ASP A 111 -11.68 6.96 -1.31
N CYS A 112 -10.57 6.27 -1.01
CA CYS A 112 -9.25 6.63 -1.52
C CYS A 112 -9.21 6.67 -3.05
N VAL A 113 -9.84 5.68 -3.72
CA VAL A 113 -9.92 5.65 -5.19
C VAL A 113 -10.76 6.81 -5.73
N LYS A 114 -11.91 7.13 -5.12
CA LYS A 114 -12.73 8.29 -5.51
C LYS A 114 -11.92 9.59 -5.38
N GLU A 115 -11.15 9.73 -4.30
CA GLU A 115 -10.31 10.90 -4.09
C GLU A 115 -9.18 11.00 -5.12
N ILE A 116 -8.52 9.89 -5.46
CA ILE A 116 -7.55 9.86 -6.57
C ILE A 116 -8.22 10.34 -7.86
N LYS A 117 -9.42 9.85 -8.19
CA LYS A 117 -10.16 10.29 -9.39
C LYS A 117 -10.52 11.78 -9.35
N ARG A 118 -10.84 12.34 -8.18
CA ARG A 118 -11.08 13.78 -8.01
C ARG A 118 -9.79 14.58 -8.27
N LEU A 119 -8.65 14.09 -7.79
CA LEU A 119 -7.34 14.72 -7.99
C LEU A 119 -6.84 14.56 -9.44
N ASP A 120 -7.18 13.47 -10.11
CA ASP A 120 -6.90 13.24 -11.53
C ASP A 120 -7.51 14.34 -12.41
N LYS A 121 -8.76 14.76 -12.11
CA LYS A 121 -9.44 15.85 -12.81
C LYS A 121 -8.70 17.19 -12.69
N LYS A 122 -7.79 17.31 -11.72
CA LYS A 122 -6.97 18.48 -11.45
C LYS A 122 -5.51 18.31 -11.90
N ASN A 123 -5.17 17.20 -12.57
CA ASN A 123 -3.80 16.84 -12.95
C ASN A 123 -2.80 16.82 -11.78
N ILE A 124 -3.28 16.53 -10.56
CA ILE A 124 -2.42 16.48 -9.35
C ILE A 124 -1.74 15.12 -9.19
N THR A 125 -2.31 14.08 -9.80
CA THR A 125 -1.80 12.70 -9.73
C THR A 125 -1.02 12.34 -11.00
N CYS A 126 -0.35 11.19 -10.96
CA CYS A 126 0.35 10.61 -12.10
C CYS A 126 -0.60 10.05 -13.19
N LYS A 127 -1.56 10.84 -13.68
CA LYS A 127 -2.43 10.45 -14.80
C LYS A 127 -1.67 10.58 -16.11
N LYS A 128 -0.62 9.78 -16.31
CA LYS A 128 -0.03 9.59 -17.64
C LYS A 128 -0.79 8.45 -18.34
N GLU A 129 -1.84 8.82 -19.07
CA GLU A 129 -2.52 7.94 -20.02
C GLU A 129 -1.65 7.62 -21.25
N GLU A 130 -0.49 8.29 -21.40
CA GLU A 130 0.45 8.09 -22.51
C GLU A 130 0.94 6.64 -22.67
N PHE A 131 0.92 5.85 -21.59
CA PHE A 131 1.30 4.44 -21.63
C PHE A 131 0.14 3.59 -21.12
N GLY A 132 -0.55 2.91 -22.03
CA GLY A 132 -1.71 2.09 -21.72
C GLY A 132 -1.49 1.20 -20.49
N CYS A 133 -2.35 1.35 -19.47
CA CYS A 133 -2.26 0.54 -18.26
C CYS A 133 -2.78 -0.88 -18.55
N LYS A 134 -1.87 -1.87 -18.63
CA LYS A 134 -2.22 -3.30 -18.83
C LYS A 134 -3.21 -3.85 -17.81
N PHE A 135 -3.34 -3.18 -16.65
CA PHE A 135 -4.21 -3.59 -15.54
C PHE A 135 -5.50 -2.77 -15.44
N LYS A 136 -5.83 -1.98 -16.47
CA LYS A 136 -7.05 -1.15 -16.50
C LYS A 136 -8.30 -1.95 -16.13
N ASN A 137 -8.44 -3.15 -16.70
CA ASN A 137 -9.60 -4.02 -16.51
C ASN A 137 -9.69 -4.66 -15.11
N GLN A 138 -8.59 -4.65 -14.34
CA GLN A 138 -8.54 -5.25 -13.00
C GLN A 138 -8.54 -4.19 -11.89
N CYS A 139 -8.02 -2.99 -12.18
CA CYS A 139 -7.82 -1.93 -11.20
C CYS A 139 -9.13 -1.25 -10.81
N LEU A 140 -9.36 -1.13 -9.49
CA LEU A 140 -10.57 -0.55 -8.91
C LEU A 140 -10.81 0.90 -9.37
N ARG A 141 -9.74 1.66 -9.67
CA ARG A 141 -9.82 3.04 -10.20
C ARG A 141 -10.66 3.15 -11.47
N TRP A 142 -10.66 2.13 -12.30
CA TRP A 142 -11.42 2.10 -13.57
C TRP A 142 -12.77 1.39 -13.45
N LYS A 143 -13.02 0.69 -12.34
CA LYS A 143 -14.29 -0.03 -12.09
C LYS A 143 -15.32 0.78 -11.31
N ILE A 144 -14.88 1.81 -10.56
CA ILE A 144 -15.79 2.68 -9.83
C ILE A 144 -16.28 3.79 -10.78
N PRO A 145 -17.60 4.08 -10.86
CA PRO A 145 -18.12 5.19 -11.64
C PRO A 145 -17.58 6.55 -11.16
N ASN A 146 -17.70 7.58 -12.00
CA ASN A 146 -17.23 8.93 -11.71
C ASN A 146 -18.15 9.68 -10.75
#